data_AF-K1T8E0-F1
#
_entry.id   AF-K1T8E0-F1
#
_cell.length_a   1.000
_cell.length_b   1.000
_cell.length_c   1.000
_cell.angle_alpha   90.00
_cell.angle_beta   90.00
_cell.angle_gamma   90.00
#
_symmetry.space_group_name_H-M   'P 1'
#
loop_
_entity.id
_entity.type
_entity.pdbx_description
1 polymer ?
#
loop_
_entity_poly.entity_id
_entity_poly.type
_entity_poly.pdbx_seq_one_letter_code
_entity_poly.pdbx_strand_id
1 'polypeptide(L)'
;LGSKIDPLIVLEELKKNEVYNDADGKNYLAQLAQAVPSTANVMNYAKIVKEKFTLRELMNVSHDVLHQCSEQSENAETILDSAEQRIYNIRQGKTTDGPTKLGDIVINDVIPNVTLLSTPEGKDRKGIPTGFSVLDKYMTGLNKSDLILIGARPAMGKTSFALNIARNAAVTSRKKVLFFSLEMSKEQLAQRILATEARI
;
A
#
# COMPACT_ATOMS: atom_id res chain seq x y z
N LEU A 1 4.39 -7.49 -14.33
CA LEU A 1 3.95 -8.89 -14.37
C LEU A 1 4.74 -9.62 -13.28
N GLY A 2 4.06 -10.11 -12.24
CA GLY A 2 4.69 -10.85 -11.15
C GLY A 2 4.88 -12.30 -11.53
N SER A 3 6.05 -12.64 -12.06
CA SER A 3 6.49 -14.03 -12.18
C SER A 3 6.54 -14.65 -10.77
N LYS A 4 6.18 -15.94 -10.68
CA LYS A 4 6.43 -16.70 -9.46
C LYS A 4 7.93 -16.67 -9.20
N ILE A 5 8.33 -16.24 -8.01
CA ILE A 5 9.74 -16.20 -7.61
C ILE A 5 10.19 -17.63 -7.36
N ASP A 6 11.27 -18.04 -8.00
CA ASP A 6 11.90 -19.36 -7.86
C ASP A 6 13.42 -19.19 -7.75
N PRO A 7 14.17 -20.09 -7.08
CA PRO A 7 15.62 -19.94 -6.92
C PRO A 7 16.37 -19.76 -8.24
N LEU A 8 15.89 -20.35 -9.34
CA LEU A 8 16.50 -20.17 -10.66
C LEU A 8 16.35 -18.72 -11.17
N ILE A 9 15.17 -18.12 -11.02
CA ILE A 9 14.91 -16.73 -11.43
C ILE A 9 15.71 -15.75 -10.56
N VAL A 10 15.81 -16.03 -9.26
CA VAL A 10 16.63 -15.23 -8.34
C VAL A 10 18.10 -15.29 -8.75
N LEU A 11 18.60 -16.46 -9.12
CA LEU A 11 19.98 -16.64 -9.57
C LEU A 11 20.27 -15.89 -10.89
N GLU A 12 19.37 -15.97 -11.87
CA GLU A 12 19.52 -15.24 -13.14
C GLU A 12 19.60 -13.72 -12.91
N GLU A 13 18.77 -13.19 -12.01
CA GLU A 13 18.79 -11.76 -11.68
C GLU A 13 20.04 -11.37 -10.88
N LEU A 14 20.52 -12.23 -9.96
CA LEU A 14 21.78 -11.99 -9.24
C LEU A 14 22.99 -12.00 -10.18
N LYS A 15 22.98 -12.86 -11.20
CA LYS A 15 24.02 -12.92 -12.24
C LYS A 15 24.03 -11.66 -13.09
N LYS A 16 22.84 -11.18 -13.48
CA LYS A 16 22.68 -9.94 -14.26
C LYS A 16 23.23 -8.71 -13.52
N ASN A 17 23.12 -8.69 -12.19
CA ASN A 17 23.59 -7.59 -11.35
C ASN A 17 25.05 -7.75 -10.87
N GLU A 18 25.79 -8.74 -11.37
CA GLU A 18 27.22 -8.98 -11.06
C GLU A 18 27.55 -9.17 -9.56
N VAL A 19 26.56 -9.54 -8.72
CA VAL A 19 26.74 -9.57 -7.25
C VAL A 19 27.44 -10.85 -6.75
N TYR A 20 27.45 -11.95 -7.52
CA TYR A 20 27.94 -13.26 -7.04
C TYR A 20 28.56 -14.19 -8.10
N ASN A 21 29.41 -15.13 -7.63
CA ASN A 21 30.03 -16.22 -8.40
C ASN A 21 29.07 -17.43 -8.58
N ASP A 22 29.04 -18.02 -9.77
CA ASP A 22 27.96 -18.91 -10.30
C ASP A 22 27.83 -20.26 -9.53
N ALA A 23 28.94 -20.80 -8.99
CA ALA A 23 28.94 -22.09 -8.30
C ALA A 23 28.43 -22.01 -6.85
N ASP A 24 28.90 -21.01 -6.09
CA ASP A 24 28.58 -20.87 -4.67
C ASP A 24 27.15 -20.33 -4.46
N GLY A 25 26.68 -19.46 -5.36
CA GLY A 25 25.33 -18.91 -5.30
C GLY A 25 24.24 -19.97 -5.51
N LYS A 26 24.45 -20.90 -6.46
CA LYS A 26 23.54 -22.04 -6.68
C LYS A 26 23.44 -22.94 -5.45
N ASN A 27 24.58 -23.28 -4.87
CA ASN A 27 24.64 -24.12 -3.68
C ASN A 27 23.97 -23.43 -2.48
N TYR A 28 24.20 -22.13 -2.29
CA TYR A 28 23.61 -21.36 -1.19
C TYR A 28 22.08 -21.26 -1.31
N LEU A 29 21.56 -20.96 -2.51
CA LEU A 29 20.11 -20.91 -2.74
C LEU A 29 19.45 -22.28 -2.57
N ALA A 30 20.11 -23.35 -3.03
CA ALA A 30 19.64 -24.71 -2.81
C ALA A 30 19.60 -25.08 -1.31
N GLN A 31 20.62 -24.68 -0.54
CA GLN A 31 20.63 -24.85 0.91
C GLN A 31 19.52 -24.06 1.60
N LEU A 32 19.27 -22.81 1.20
CA LEU A 32 18.17 -22.00 1.74
C LEU A 32 16.79 -22.63 1.44
N ALA A 33 16.61 -23.17 0.23
CA ALA A 33 15.39 -23.87 -0.14
C ALA A 33 15.15 -25.14 0.70
N GLN A 34 16.23 -25.84 1.08
CA GLN A 34 16.16 -27.03 1.95
C GLN A 34 16.09 -26.71 3.44
N ALA A 35 16.59 -25.54 3.87
CA ALA A 35 16.65 -25.13 5.26
C ALA A 35 15.27 -24.79 5.85
N VAL A 36 14.26 -24.52 5.01
CA VAL A 36 12.91 -24.18 5.46
C VAL A 36 12.02 -25.44 5.46
N PRO A 37 11.64 -25.98 6.63
CA PRO A 37 10.86 -27.22 6.71
C PRO A 37 9.44 -27.08 6.17
N SER A 38 8.85 -25.88 6.25
CA SER A 38 7.53 -25.57 5.72
C SER A 38 7.34 -24.08 5.47
N THR A 39 6.83 -23.74 4.30
CA THR A 39 6.46 -22.36 3.93
C THR A 39 5.22 -21.86 4.68
N ALA A 40 4.44 -22.75 5.30
CA ALA A 40 3.26 -22.38 6.09
C ALA A 40 3.61 -21.50 7.30
N ASN A 41 4.84 -21.62 7.82
CA ASN A 41 5.32 -20.88 9.00
C ASN A 41 6.10 -19.61 8.65
N VAL A 42 6.08 -19.14 7.40
CA VAL A 42 6.83 -17.94 6.98
C VAL A 42 6.55 -16.72 7.87
N MET A 43 5.30 -16.52 8.30
CA MET A 43 4.92 -15.43 9.19
C MET A 43 5.57 -15.55 10.58
N ASN A 44 5.75 -16.77 11.08
CA ASN A 44 6.40 -17.01 12.37
C ASN A 44 7.91 -16.73 12.28
N TYR A 45 8.57 -17.19 11.20
CA TYR A 45 9.98 -16.89 10.97
C TYR A 45 10.22 -15.39 10.79
N ALA A 46 9.36 -14.71 10.03
CA ALA A 46 9.42 -13.25 9.87
C ALA A 46 9.26 -12.52 11.21
N LYS A 47 8.38 -13.01 12.09
CA LYS A 47 8.22 -12.46 13.45
C LYS A 47 9.49 -12.62 14.29
N ILE A 48 10.13 -13.79 14.27
CA ILE A 48 11.39 -14.04 14.98
C ILE A 48 12.50 -13.11 14.47
N VAL A 49 12.64 -12.99 13.15
CA VAL A 49 13.65 -12.10 12.53
C VAL A 49 13.40 -10.65 12.93
N LYS A 50 12.14 -10.18 12.91
CA LYS A 50 11.75 -8.84 13.34
C LYS A 50 12.07 -8.60 14.82
N GLU A 51 11.74 -9.54 15.69
CA GLU A 51 12.01 -9.43 17.12
C GLU A 51 13.51 -9.35 17.41
N LYS A 52 14.32 -10.21 16.76
CA LYS A 52 15.78 -10.16 16.87
C LYS A 52 16.37 -8.87 16.30
N PHE A 53 15.78 -8.32 15.23
CA PHE A 53 16.18 -7.02 14.70
C PHE A 53 15.91 -5.90 15.72
N THR A 54 14.72 -5.83 16.31
CA THR A 54 14.38 -4.84 17.33
C THR A 54 15.32 -4.90 18.55
N LEU A 55 15.68 -6.10 19.00
CA LEU A 55 16.65 -6.27 20.10
C LEU A 55 18.04 -5.73 19.72
N ARG A 56 18.53 -6.03 18.51
CA ARG A 56 19.82 -5.51 18.03
C ARG A 56 19.83 -3.99 17.92
N GLU A 57 18.76 -3.41 17.39
CA GLU A 57 18.65 -1.95 17.29
C GLU A 57 18.65 -1.30 18.69
N LEU A 58 17.93 -1.89 19.65
CA LEU A 58 17.91 -1.40 21.02
C LEU A 58 19.29 -1.49 21.68
N MET A 59 20.03 -2.58 21.44
CA MET A 59 21.42 -2.70 21.89
C MET A 59 22.31 -1.60 21.30
N ASN A 60 22.21 -1.34 20.00
CA ASN A 60 22.99 -0.28 19.34
C ASN A 60 22.70 1.10 19.93
N VAL A 61 21.42 1.44 20.13
CA VAL A 61 21.03 2.70 20.79
C VAL A 61 21.59 2.78 22.21
N SER A 62 21.52 1.68 22.97
CA SER A 62 22.01 1.65 24.34
C SER A 62 23.52 1.86 24.41
N HIS A 63 24.29 1.24 23.50
CA HIS A 63 25.74 1.42 23.42
C HIS A 63 26.13 2.86 23.07
N ASP A 64 25.43 3.47 22.12
CA ASP A 64 25.72 4.85 21.73
C ASP A 64 25.36 5.85 22.84
N VAL A 65 24.25 5.65 23.55
CA VAL A 65 23.90 6.48 24.71
C VAL A 65 24.95 6.36 25.81
N LEU A 66 25.44 5.14 26.09
CA LEU A 66 26.55 4.94 27.04
C LEU A 66 27.83 5.66 26.61
N HIS A 67 28.15 5.64 25.31
CA HIS A 67 29.30 6.36 24.75
C HIS A 67 29.16 7.87 24.95
N GLN A 68 28.02 8.45 24.58
CA GLN A 68 27.74 9.88 24.72
C GLN A 68 27.81 10.34 26.18
N CYS A 69 27.27 9.55 27.12
CA CYS A 69 27.38 9.82 28.55
C CYS A 69 28.83 9.80 29.06
N SER A 70 29.69 8.96 28.48
CA SER A 70 31.08 8.79 28.91
C SER A 70 32.00 9.88 28.38
N GLU A 71 31.74 10.41 27.19
CA GLU A 71 32.53 11.48 26.58
C GLU A 71 32.29 12.86 27.24
N GLN A 72 31.16 13.04 27.95
CA GLN A 72 30.76 14.29 28.63
C GLN A 72 30.83 15.55 27.74
N SER A 73 30.76 15.37 26.42
CA SER A 73 30.87 16.46 25.44
C SER A 73 29.57 17.27 25.28
N GLU A 74 28.44 16.72 25.72
CA GLU A 74 27.10 17.30 25.54
C GLU A 74 26.35 17.40 26.87
N ASN A 75 25.33 18.28 26.92
CA ASN A 75 24.45 18.40 28.09
C ASN A 75 23.58 17.13 28.22
N ALA A 76 23.32 16.71 29.46
CA ALA A 76 22.44 15.60 29.79
C ALA A 76 21.04 15.72 29.14
N GLU A 77 20.47 16.92 29.03
CA GLU A 77 19.19 17.14 28.35
C GLU A 77 19.25 16.74 26.87
N THR A 78 20.33 17.09 26.17
CA THR A 78 20.53 16.77 24.75
C THR A 78 20.69 15.26 24.51
N ILE A 79 21.42 14.59 25.40
CA ILE A 79 21.61 13.13 25.34
C ILE A 79 20.26 12.41 25.58
N LEU A 80 19.45 12.92 26.52
CA LEU A 80 18.13 12.37 26.81
C LEU A 80 17.18 12.50 25.61
N ASP A 81 17.11 13.68 24.99
CA ASP A 81 16.28 13.93 23.80
C ASP A 81 16.70 13.03 22.62
N SER A 82 18.01 12.89 22.39
CA SER A 82 18.57 12.01 21.37
C SER A 82 18.19 10.55 21.61
N ALA A 83 18.31 10.07 22.85
CA ALA A 83 17.93 8.71 23.22
C ALA A 83 16.43 8.45 23.00
N GLU A 84 15.57 9.39 23.39
CA GLU A 84 14.12 9.29 23.21
C GLU A 84 13.74 9.19 21.73
N GLN A 85 14.29 10.08 20.88
CA GLN A 85 14.05 10.04 19.44
C GLN A 85 14.46 8.71 18.81
N ARG A 86 15.61 8.16 19.21
CA ARG A 86 16.10 6.89 18.67
C ARG A 86 15.25 5.70 19.09
N ILE A 87 14.85 5.64 20.36
CA ILE A 87 13.94 4.60 20.86
C ILE A 87 12.57 4.70 20.15
N TYR A 88 12.08 5.93 19.95
CA TYR A 88 10.85 6.19 19.21
C TYR A 88 10.92 5.66 17.77
N ASN A 89 12.04 5.90 17.06
CA ASN A 89 12.26 5.42 15.70
C ASN A 89 12.26 3.88 15.59
N ILE A 90 12.82 3.18 16.59
CA ILE A 90 12.76 1.71 16.66
C ILE A 90 11.31 1.23 16.79
N ARG A 91 10.51 1.90 17.62
CA ARG A 91 9.10 1.53 17.85
C ARG A 91 8.24 1.74 16.60
N GLN A 92 8.45 2.84 15.88
CA GLN A 92 7.58 3.22 14.76
C GLN A 92 7.88 2.53 13.42
N GLY A 93 9.02 1.83 13.31
CA GLY A 93 9.34 1.04 12.13
C GLY A 93 9.20 1.83 10.83
N LYS A 94 10.15 2.72 10.52
CA LYS A 94 10.28 3.43 9.23
C LYS A 94 9.00 4.05 8.62
N THR A 95 7.95 4.29 9.41
CA THR A 95 6.75 5.00 8.94
C THR A 95 6.70 6.34 9.66
N THR A 96 7.44 7.29 9.09
CA THR A 96 7.50 8.68 9.53
C THR A 96 6.20 9.37 9.15
N ASP A 97 5.23 9.40 10.06
CA ASP A 97 4.13 10.38 10.02
C ASP A 97 4.12 11.12 11.37
N GLY A 98 5.08 12.03 11.51
CA GLY A 98 5.08 13.03 12.58
C GLY A 98 4.10 14.17 12.26
N PRO A 99 3.77 15.03 13.24
CA PRO A 99 2.90 16.18 13.02
C PRO A 99 3.51 17.15 12.00
N THR A 100 2.79 17.41 10.92
CA THR A 100 3.20 18.36 9.85
C THR A 100 2.49 19.70 10.05
N LYS A 101 3.16 20.81 9.73
CA LYS A 101 2.52 22.14 9.80
C LYS A 101 1.49 22.27 8.69
N LEU A 102 0.32 22.83 9.02
CA LEU A 102 -0.75 23.04 8.04
C LEU A 102 -0.30 23.90 6.85
N GLY A 103 0.52 24.93 7.08
CA GLY A 103 1.05 25.78 6.01
C GLY A 103 1.87 24.99 4.98
N ASP A 104 2.67 24.04 5.45
CA ASP A 104 3.51 23.20 4.58
C ASP A 104 2.63 22.25 3.75
N ILE A 105 1.59 21.66 4.33
CA ILE A 105 0.62 20.82 3.61
C ILE A 105 -0.11 21.63 2.53
N VAL A 106 -0.56 22.85 2.88
CA VAL A 106 -1.32 23.69 1.94
C VAL A 106 -0.46 24.08 0.74
N ILE A 107 0.79 24.49 0.99
CA ILE A 107 1.70 24.96 -0.06
C ILE A 107 2.24 23.81 -0.90
N ASN A 108 2.65 22.71 -0.27
CA ASN A 108 3.35 21.61 -0.96
C ASN A 108 2.40 20.57 -1.55
N ASP A 109 1.23 20.34 -0.93
CA ASP A 109 0.30 19.29 -1.36
C ASP A 109 -0.97 19.85 -1.98
N VAL A 110 -1.66 20.78 -1.30
CA VAL A 110 -3.01 21.20 -1.71
C VAL A 110 -2.98 22.09 -2.95
N ILE A 111 -2.22 23.19 -2.93
CA ILE A 111 -2.16 24.15 -4.05
C ILE A 111 -1.69 23.47 -5.36
N PRO A 112 -0.62 22.65 -5.36
CA PRO A 112 -0.19 21.95 -6.56
C PRO A 112 -1.24 20.97 -7.08
N ASN A 113 -1.93 20.23 -6.19
CA ASN A 113 -2.98 19.31 -6.61
C ASN A 113 -4.20 20.03 -7.20
N VAL A 114 -4.65 21.15 -6.62
CA VAL A 114 -5.75 21.96 -7.15
C VAL A 114 -5.40 22.55 -8.51
N THR A 115 -4.17 23.04 -8.67
CA THR A 115 -3.66 23.57 -9.93
C THR A 115 -3.64 22.49 -11.00
N LEU A 116 -3.12 21.31 -10.66
CA LEU A 116 -3.05 20.17 -11.57
C LEU A 116 -4.45 19.66 -11.97
N LEU A 117 -5.42 19.61 -11.05
CA LEU A 117 -6.82 19.24 -11.35
C LEU A 117 -7.49 20.19 -12.36
N SER A 118 -6.95 21.40 -12.52
CA SER A 118 -7.43 22.40 -13.48
C SER A 118 -6.80 22.23 -14.87
N THR A 119 -5.74 21.42 -15.01
CA THR A 119 -5.10 21.13 -16.31
C THR A 119 -5.73 19.90 -17.00
N PRO A 120 -5.53 19.74 -18.32
CA PRO A 120 -5.96 18.55 -19.05
C PRO A 120 -5.33 17.26 -18.50
N GLU A 121 -4.09 17.30 -17.99
CA GLU A 121 -3.43 16.15 -17.36
C GLU A 121 -4.08 15.75 -16.02
N GLY A 122 -4.70 16.72 -15.33
CA GLY A 122 -5.45 16.47 -14.09
C GLY A 122 -6.77 15.75 -14.24
N LYS A 123 -7.29 15.57 -15.46
CA LYS A 123 -8.54 14.83 -15.70
C LYS A 123 -8.50 13.40 -15.17
N ASP A 124 -7.32 12.75 -15.19
CA ASP A 124 -7.13 11.41 -14.63
C ASP A 124 -6.98 11.38 -13.10
N ARG A 125 -6.74 12.54 -12.48
CA ARG A 125 -6.70 12.72 -11.02
C ARG A 125 -8.04 13.16 -10.43
N LYS A 126 -8.99 13.59 -11.24
CA LYS A 126 -10.38 13.84 -10.79
C LYS A 126 -11.04 12.54 -10.35
N GLY A 127 -12.02 12.66 -9.45
CA GLY A 127 -12.83 11.54 -9.00
C GLY A 127 -13.45 10.80 -10.19
N ILE A 128 -13.57 9.47 -10.07
CA ILE A 128 -14.13 8.63 -11.14
C ILE A 128 -15.62 8.96 -11.26
N PRO A 129 -16.13 9.37 -12.44
CA PRO A 129 -17.55 9.70 -12.57
C PRO A 129 -18.41 8.45 -12.35
N THR A 130 -19.51 8.63 -11.63
CA THR A 130 -20.48 7.55 -11.34
C THR A 130 -21.33 7.21 -12.55
N GLY A 131 -21.44 8.12 -13.52
CA GLY A 131 -22.31 7.97 -14.69
C GLY A 131 -23.70 8.59 -14.49
N PHE A 132 -24.00 9.08 -13.28
CA PHE A 132 -25.20 9.87 -13.00
C PHE A 132 -24.80 11.33 -12.86
N SER A 133 -25.11 12.14 -13.87
CA SER A 133 -24.70 13.56 -13.94
C SER A 133 -25.10 14.37 -12.71
N VAL A 134 -26.28 14.12 -12.16
CA VAL A 134 -26.75 14.78 -10.93
C VAL A 134 -25.90 14.37 -9.73
N LEU A 135 -25.58 13.08 -9.58
CA LEU A 135 -24.77 12.59 -8.47
C LEU A 135 -23.33 13.10 -8.56
N ASP A 136 -22.76 13.10 -9.77
CA ASP A 136 -21.42 13.62 -10.03
C ASP A 136 -21.32 15.11 -9.77
N LYS A 137 -22.41 15.87 -9.93
CA LYS A 137 -22.44 17.30 -9.57
C LYS A 137 -22.31 17.52 -8.07
N TYR A 138 -22.91 16.65 -7.24
CA TYR A 138 -22.86 16.78 -5.78
C TYR A 138 -21.60 16.17 -5.17
N MET A 139 -21.15 15.01 -5.68
CA MET A 139 -20.00 14.28 -5.13
C MET A 139 -18.69 14.62 -5.81
N THR A 140 -18.72 15.29 -6.97
CA THR A 140 -17.55 15.52 -7.85
C THR A 140 -16.89 14.23 -8.34
N GLY A 141 -17.64 13.12 -8.36
CA GLY A 141 -17.18 11.77 -8.68
C GLY A 141 -16.73 10.98 -7.45
N LEU A 142 -16.11 9.82 -7.69
CA LEU A 142 -15.59 8.91 -6.67
C LEU A 142 -14.10 9.19 -6.42
N ASN A 143 -13.75 9.79 -5.28
CA ASN A 143 -12.35 10.08 -4.94
C ASN A 143 -11.63 8.84 -4.37
N LYS A 144 -10.29 8.81 -4.50
CA LYS A 144 -9.47 7.64 -4.15
C LYS A 144 -9.41 7.32 -2.66
N SER A 145 -9.70 8.30 -1.80
CA SER A 145 -9.58 8.16 -0.33
C SER A 145 -10.93 7.94 0.36
N ASP A 146 -12.03 7.97 -0.39
CA ASP A 146 -13.38 7.95 0.18
C ASP A 146 -13.93 6.52 0.31
N LEU A 147 -14.55 6.21 1.45
CA LEU A 147 -15.39 5.02 1.62
C LEU A 147 -16.85 5.42 1.45
N ILE A 148 -17.47 4.99 0.35
CA ILE A 148 -18.86 5.34 0.02
C ILE A 148 -19.79 4.17 0.35
N LEU A 149 -20.75 4.41 1.25
CA LEU A 149 -21.73 3.42 1.70
C LEU A 149 -23.06 3.63 0.98
N ILE A 150 -23.54 2.57 0.30
CA ILE A 150 -24.85 2.56 -0.38
C ILE A 150 -25.83 1.73 0.46
N GLY A 151 -26.72 2.41 1.17
CA GLY A 151 -27.81 1.81 1.94
C GLY A 151 -29.14 1.88 1.18
N ALA A 152 -29.85 0.74 1.11
CA ALA A 152 -31.22 0.67 0.60
C ALA A 152 -31.94 -0.53 1.23
N ARG A 153 -33.28 -0.51 1.22
CA ARG A 153 -34.08 -1.67 1.65
C ARG A 153 -33.90 -2.84 0.66
N PRO A 154 -34.13 -4.11 1.08
CA PRO A 154 -34.13 -5.26 0.17
C PRO A 154 -35.04 -5.02 -1.04
N ALA A 155 -34.63 -5.56 -2.20
CA ALA A 155 -35.30 -5.39 -3.50
C ALA A 155 -35.40 -3.95 -4.05
N MET A 156 -34.85 -2.92 -3.40
CA MET A 156 -34.85 -1.52 -3.90
C MET A 156 -33.72 -1.22 -4.90
N GLY A 157 -33.13 -2.24 -5.53
CA GLY A 157 -32.17 -2.04 -6.61
C GLY A 157 -30.74 -1.64 -6.19
N LYS A 158 -30.34 -1.83 -4.92
CA LYS A 158 -28.96 -1.56 -4.44
C LYS A 158 -27.89 -2.17 -5.35
N THR A 159 -28.03 -3.45 -5.69
CA THR A 159 -27.07 -4.17 -6.54
C THR A 159 -27.05 -3.62 -7.96
N SER A 160 -28.22 -3.35 -8.54
CA SER A 160 -28.32 -2.74 -9.87
C SER A 160 -27.69 -1.35 -9.92
N PHE A 161 -27.88 -0.52 -8.88
CA PHE A 161 -27.26 0.80 -8.78
C PHE A 161 -25.73 0.69 -8.69
N ALA A 162 -25.21 -0.15 -7.79
CA ALA A 162 -23.78 -0.37 -7.65
C ALA A 162 -23.14 -0.94 -8.93
N LEU A 163 -23.82 -1.87 -9.62
CA LEU A 163 -23.36 -2.42 -10.90
C LEU A 163 -23.29 -1.36 -12.00
N ASN A 164 -24.25 -0.44 -12.08
CA ASN A 164 -24.22 0.64 -13.07
C ASN A 164 -23.03 1.59 -12.86
N ILE A 165 -22.75 1.95 -11.61
CA ILE A 165 -21.56 2.75 -11.26
C ILE A 165 -20.28 2.01 -11.64
N ALA A 166 -20.17 0.73 -11.24
CA ALA A 166 -19.03 -0.12 -11.57
C ALA A 166 -18.82 -0.25 -13.08
N ARG A 167 -19.90 -0.42 -13.85
CA ARG A 167 -19.90 -0.48 -15.31
C ARG A 167 -19.45 0.84 -15.93
N ASN A 168 -19.95 1.99 -15.46
CA ASN A 168 -19.52 3.30 -15.97
C ASN A 168 -18.03 3.57 -15.68
N ALA A 169 -17.56 3.21 -14.48
CA ALA A 169 -16.16 3.30 -14.12
C ALA A 169 -15.27 2.42 -15.03
N ALA A 170 -15.74 1.21 -15.36
CA ALA A 170 -15.00 0.28 -16.21
C ALA A 170 -15.01 0.67 -17.70
N VAL A 171 -16.19 0.94 -18.27
CA VAL A 171 -16.37 1.13 -19.71
C VAL A 171 -16.06 2.57 -20.12
N THR A 172 -16.69 3.54 -19.46
CA THR A 172 -16.56 4.97 -19.82
C THR A 172 -15.24 5.54 -19.33
N SER A 173 -14.89 5.27 -18.07
CA SER A 173 -13.68 5.83 -17.44
C SER A 173 -12.43 4.97 -17.62
N ARG A 174 -12.56 3.80 -18.26
CA ARG A 174 -11.47 2.84 -18.54
C ARG A 174 -10.63 2.49 -17.30
N LYS A 175 -11.25 2.43 -16.13
CA LYS A 175 -10.59 2.03 -14.88
C LYS A 175 -10.81 0.54 -14.63
N LYS A 176 -9.86 -0.12 -13.97
CA LYS A 176 -10.01 -1.52 -13.56
C LYS A 176 -10.92 -1.56 -12.33
N VAL A 177 -12.00 -2.30 -12.41
CA VAL A 177 -13.00 -2.41 -11.34
C VAL A 177 -13.08 -3.85 -10.86
N LEU A 178 -13.09 -4.02 -9.53
CA LEU A 178 -13.29 -5.31 -8.88
C LEU A 178 -14.63 -5.26 -8.13
N PHE A 179 -15.49 -6.24 -8.40
CA PHE A 179 -16.83 -6.31 -7.80
C PHE A 179 -16.94 -7.58 -6.95
N PHE A 180 -17.20 -7.41 -5.66
CA PHE A 180 -17.47 -8.51 -4.75
C PHE A 180 -18.97 -8.63 -4.51
N SER A 181 -19.51 -9.83 -4.73
CA SER A 181 -20.92 -10.16 -4.47
C SER A 181 -21.00 -11.35 -3.54
N LEU A 182 -21.78 -11.20 -2.48
CA LEU A 182 -22.06 -12.25 -1.49
C LEU A 182 -23.50 -12.78 -1.59
N GLU A 183 -24.35 -12.14 -2.41
CA GLU A 183 -25.78 -12.47 -2.52
C GLU A 183 -26.10 -13.11 -3.88
N MET A 184 -25.50 -12.61 -4.96
CA MET A 184 -25.75 -13.07 -6.33
C MET A 184 -24.54 -13.82 -6.91
N SER A 185 -24.80 -14.82 -7.76
CA SER A 185 -23.75 -15.54 -8.47
C SER A 185 -23.09 -14.65 -9.55
N LYS A 186 -21.88 -15.04 -9.98
CA LYS A 186 -21.14 -14.32 -11.03
C LYS A 186 -21.89 -14.31 -12.37
N GLU A 187 -22.60 -15.39 -12.69
CA GLU A 187 -23.41 -15.52 -13.90
C GLU A 187 -24.60 -14.55 -13.88
N GLN A 188 -25.29 -14.44 -12.74
CA GLN A 188 -26.42 -13.52 -12.59
C GLN A 188 -25.99 -12.05 -12.71
N LEU A 189 -24.82 -11.69 -12.18
CA LEU A 189 -24.27 -10.34 -12.33
C LEU A 189 -23.86 -10.07 -13.78
N ALA A 190 -23.19 -11.02 -14.44
CA ALA A 190 -22.79 -10.89 -15.83
C ALA A 190 -24.01 -10.71 -16.75
N GLN A 191 -25.07 -11.48 -16.54
CA GLN A 191 -26.31 -11.34 -17.30
C GLN A 191 -26.93 -9.94 -17.13
N ARG A 192 -26.91 -9.38 -15.92
CA ARG A 192 -27.41 -8.01 -15.67
C ARG A 192 -26.58 -6.94 -16.37
N ILE A 193 -25.25 -7.09 -16.38
CA ILE A 193 -24.37 -6.18 -17.11
C ILE A 193 -24.67 -6.26 -18.61
N LEU A 194 -24.79 -7.48 -19.16
CA LEU A 194 -25.11 -7.69 -20.58
C LEU A 194 -26.47 -7.12 -20.98
N ALA A 195 -27.51 -7.33 -20.16
CA ALA A 195 -28.83 -6.73 -20.39
C ALA A 195 -28.75 -5.20 -20.42
N THR A 196 -27.98 -4.61 -19.49
CA THR A 196 -27.76 -3.16 -19.43
C THR A 196 -27.06 -2.62 -20.69
N GLU A 197 -26.11 -3.37 -21.25
CA GLU A 197 -25.41 -3.01 -22.50
C GLU A 197 -26.27 -3.20 -23.75
N ALA A 198 -26.96 -4.34 -23.83
CA ALA A 198 -27.76 -4.72 -24.98
C ALA A 198 -29.03 -3.86 -25.13
N ARG A 199 -29.43 -3.13 -24.08
CA ARG A 199 -30.71 -2.42 -23.96
C ARG A 199 -31.92 -3.36 -24.18
N ILE A 200 -31.80 -4.59 -23.70
CA ILE A 200 -32.85 -5.64 -23.72
C ILE A 200 -33.20 -6.00 -22.29
#